data_AF-A0A4Y1Z6N7-F1
#
_entry.id   AF-A0A4Y1Z6N7-F1
#
_cell.length_a   1.000
_cell.length_b   1.000
_cell.length_c   1.000
_cell.angle_alpha   90.00
_cell.angle_beta   90.00
_cell.angle_gamma   90.00
#
_symmetry.space_group_name_H-M   'P 1'
#
loop_
_entity.id
_entity.type
_entity.pdbx_description
1 polymer ?
#
loop_
_entity_poly.entity_id
_entity_poly.type
_entity_poly.pdbx_seq_one_letter_code
_entity_poly.pdbx_strand_id
1 'polypeptide(L)'
;MESKTLKNVQQKKAVARLAATKIKDNDCIFLDAGTTTLEMIPFITAKNVTVVTNGPAHVDLLVRKKIICYLLGGQMKSTTKAVIGSLALQAINLFRFDTAFIGVNGIDPSMGYTTPDPEEAALKRRAHDLAQRTYIVSDSSKFSEISFCKIFDLAEAIIITDHLPDLDGFKVTEKRRSM
;
A
#
# COMPACT_ATOMS: atom_id res chain seq x y z
N MET A 1 -19.86 2.43 4.96
CA MET A 1 -19.36 1.05 5.13
C MET A 1 -19.78 0.28 3.90
N GLU A 2 -18.90 0.11 2.92
CA GLU A 2 -19.19 -0.72 1.74
C GLU A 2 -19.29 -2.18 2.15
N SER A 3 -20.38 -2.85 1.78
CA SER A 3 -20.54 -4.29 1.92
C SER A 3 -19.35 -5.02 1.28
N LYS A 4 -18.55 -5.69 2.11
CA LYS A 4 -17.46 -6.56 1.64
C LYS A 4 -18.05 -7.84 1.03
N THR A 5 -18.32 -7.82 -0.26
CA THR A 5 -18.69 -9.03 -1.02
C THR A 5 -17.52 -10.04 -1.00
N LEU A 6 -17.82 -11.34 -0.96
CA LEU A 6 -16.81 -12.42 -1.02
C LEU A 6 -15.85 -12.30 -2.22
N LYS A 7 -16.34 -11.79 -3.36
CA LYS A 7 -15.53 -11.49 -4.55
C LYS A 7 -14.40 -10.49 -4.25
N ASN A 8 -14.72 -9.39 -3.56
CA ASN A 8 -13.76 -8.35 -3.21
C ASN A 8 -12.66 -8.90 -2.29
N VAL A 9 -12.99 -9.85 -1.43
CA VAL A 9 -12.02 -10.51 -0.54
C VAL A 9 -11.04 -11.38 -1.34
N GLN A 10 -11.53 -12.17 -2.30
CA GLN A 10 -10.67 -13.01 -3.14
C GLN A 10 -9.74 -12.18 -4.04
N GLN A 11 -10.26 -11.10 -4.64
CA GLN A 11 -9.46 -10.19 -5.47
C GLN A 11 -8.34 -9.53 -4.67
N LYS A 12 -8.66 -8.97 -3.49
CA LYS A 12 -7.65 -8.39 -2.59
C LYS A 12 -6.58 -9.39 -2.18
N LYS A 13 -6.96 -10.65 -1.93
CA LYS A 13 -6.01 -11.71 -1.60
C LYS A 13 -5.09 -12.07 -2.78
N ALA A 14 -5.59 -12.03 -4.01
CA ALA A 14 -4.77 -12.25 -5.21
C ALA A 14 -3.74 -11.13 -5.40
N VAL A 15 -4.17 -9.87 -5.28
CA VAL A 15 -3.29 -8.68 -5.31
C VAL A 15 -2.24 -8.76 -4.21
N ALA A 16 -2.66 -9.03 -2.98
CA ALA A 16 -1.79 -9.10 -1.82
C ALA A 16 -0.71 -10.19 -1.96
N ARG A 17 -1.10 -11.38 -2.45
CA ARG A 17 -0.15 -12.46 -2.71
C ARG A 17 0.86 -12.09 -3.79
N LEU A 18 0.42 -11.47 -4.89
CA LEU A 18 1.33 -11.03 -5.95
C LEU A 18 2.30 -9.96 -5.43
N ALA A 19 1.80 -8.97 -4.70
CA ALA A 19 2.60 -7.91 -4.09
C ALA A 19 3.67 -8.46 -3.13
N ALA A 20 3.31 -9.44 -2.29
CA ALA A 20 4.26 -10.06 -1.38
C ALA A 20 5.45 -10.74 -2.12
N THR A 21 5.27 -11.21 -3.36
CA THR A 21 6.37 -11.77 -4.17
C THR A 21 7.38 -10.74 -4.68
N LYS A 22 7.08 -9.43 -4.53
CA LYS A 22 8.00 -8.36 -4.92
C LYS A 22 8.95 -7.95 -3.78
N ILE A 23 8.74 -8.47 -2.56
CA ILE A 23 9.63 -8.29 -1.41
C ILE A 23 10.81 -9.25 -1.55
N LYS A 24 12.02 -8.73 -1.34
CA LYS A 24 13.27 -9.50 -1.38
C LYS A 24 13.85 -9.69 0.01
N ASP A 25 14.79 -10.64 0.10
CA ASP A 25 15.53 -10.88 1.33
C ASP A 25 16.31 -9.62 1.74
N ASN A 26 16.24 -9.29 3.03
CA ASN A 26 16.85 -8.12 3.67
C ASN A 26 16.24 -6.76 3.30
N ASP A 27 15.10 -6.71 2.61
CA ASP A 27 14.43 -5.43 2.32
C ASP A 27 13.98 -4.72 3.60
N CYS A 28 14.18 -3.41 3.65
CA CYS A 28 13.44 -2.49 4.51
C CYS A 28 12.21 -1.99 3.74
N ILE A 29 11.00 -2.34 4.18
CA ILE A 29 9.76 -1.98 3.47
C ILE A 29 8.83 -1.10 4.30
N PHE A 30 8.08 -0.25 3.60
CA PHE A 30 6.91 0.42 4.17
C PHE A 30 5.62 -0.32 3.77
N LEU A 31 4.77 -0.63 4.75
CA LEU A 31 3.40 -1.10 4.53
C LEU A 31 2.41 -0.05 5.01
N ASP A 32 1.72 0.58 4.07
CA ASP A 32 0.64 1.53 4.37
C ASP A 32 -0.52 0.85 5.12
N ALA A 33 -1.24 1.62 5.92
CA ALA A 33 -2.45 1.18 6.60
C ALA A 33 -3.57 0.92 5.57
N GLY A 34 -3.80 -0.35 5.27
CA GLY A 34 -4.85 -0.76 4.34
C GLY A 34 -5.20 -2.23 4.48
N THR A 35 -6.40 -2.61 4.03
CA THR A 35 -6.81 -4.02 4.08
C THR A 35 -5.98 -4.89 3.15
N THR A 36 -5.61 -4.36 1.96
CA THR A 36 -4.85 -5.13 0.98
C THR A 36 -3.40 -5.35 1.44
N THR A 37 -2.76 -4.33 2.02
CA THR A 37 -1.40 -4.46 2.59
C THR A 37 -1.39 -5.37 3.82
N LEU A 38 -2.43 -5.35 4.65
CA LEU A 38 -2.59 -6.28 5.77
C LEU A 38 -2.62 -7.75 5.28
N GLU A 39 -3.40 -8.01 4.22
CA GLU A 39 -3.50 -9.34 3.60
C GLU A 39 -2.20 -9.80 2.91
N MET A 40 -1.21 -8.93 2.71
CA MET A 40 0.09 -9.33 2.16
C MET A 40 0.91 -10.14 3.16
N ILE A 41 0.79 -9.83 4.46
CA ILE A 41 1.67 -10.35 5.52
C ILE A 41 1.72 -11.88 5.57
N PRO A 42 0.59 -12.61 5.45
CA PRO A 42 0.59 -14.06 5.35
C PRO A 42 1.41 -14.63 4.17
N PHE A 43 1.61 -13.87 3.10
CA PHE A 43 2.31 -14.31 1.88
C PHE A 43 3.77 -13.89 1.81
N ILE A 44 4.28 -13.12 2.77
CA ILE A 44 5.69 -12.75 2.83
C ILE A 44 6.51 -14.02 3.14
N THR A 45 7.39 -14.38 2.20
CA THR A 45 8.33 -15.51 2.31
C THR A 45 9.79 -15.05 2.37
N ALA A 46 10.06 -13.78 2.05
CA ALA A 46 11.38 -13.19 2.11
C ALA A 46 11.93 -13.18 3.54
N LYS A 47 13.24 -13.35 3.68
CA LYS A 47 13.94 -13.45 4.95
C LYS A 47 14.52 -12.10 5.37
N ASN A 48 14.68 -11.91 6.67
CA ASN A 48 15.31 -10.72 7.26
C ASN A 48 14.66 -9.38 6.83
N VAL A 49 13.36 -9.41 6.53
CA VAL A 49 12.61 -8.20 6.15
C VAL A 49 12.40 -7.34 7.40
N THR A 50 12.59 -6.03 7.25
CA THR A 50 12.18 -5.03 8.25
C THR A 50 11.00 -4.25 7.73
N VAL A 51 9.94 -4.12 8.53
CA VAL A 51 8.70 -3.44 8.13
C VAL A 51 8.51 -2.18 8.96
N VAL A 52 8.23 -1.06 8.31
CA VAL A 52 7.65 0.12 8.95
C VAL A 52 6.20 0.25 8.49
N THR A 53 5.28 0.51 9.41
CA THR A 53 3.87 0.65 9.08
C THR A 53 3.21 1.74 9.91
N ASN A 54 2.21 2.41 9.34
CA ASN A 54 1.28 3.25 10.08
C ASN A 54 -0.03 2.53 10.42
N GLY A 55 -0.12 1.22 10.20
CA GLY A 55 -1.30 0.41 10.47
C GLY A 55 -1.14 -0.43 11.75
N PRO A 56 -1.75 -0.06 12.88
CA PRO A 56 -1.74 -0.87 14.11
C PRO A 56 -2.26 -2.30 13.89
N ALA A 57 -3.20 -2.49 12.96
CA ALA A 57 -3.74 -3.81 12.61
C ALA A 57 -2.68 -4.78 12.03
N HIS A 58 -1.60 -4.26 11.46
CA HIS A 58 -0.53 -5.05 10.84
C HIS A 58 0.41 -5.68 11.87
N VAL A 59 0.55 -5.05 13.04
CA VAL A 59 1.58 -5.38 14.03
C VAL A 59 1.47 -6.82 14.53
N ASP A 60 0.27 -7.26 14.93
CA ASP A 60 0.07 -8.62 15.44
C ASP A 60 0.47 -9.70 14.41
N LEU A 61 0.10 -9.51 13.14
CA LEU A 61 0.46 -10.44 12.06
C LEU A 61 1.97 -10.44 11.77
N LEU A 62 2.61 -9.27 11.77
CA LEU A 62 4.05 -9.14 11.57
C LEU A 62 4.84 -9.81 12.69
N VAL A 63 4.46 -9.59 13.95
CA VAL A 63 5.07 -10.19 15.13
C VAL A 63 4.91 -11.71 15.11
N ARG A 64 3.73 -12.23 14.78
CA ARG A 64 3.51 -13.68 14.63
C ARG A 64 4.38 -14.30 13.53
N LYS A 65 4.66 -13.53 12.46
CA LYS A 65 5.59 -13.91 11.41
C LYS A 65 7.07 -13.74 11.79
N LYS A 66 7.37 -13.25 12.98
CA LYS A 66 8.74 -12.93 13.46
C LYS A 66 9.47 -11.95 12.53
N ILE A 67 8.72 -11.06 11.89
CA ILE A 67 9.25 -9.97 11.06
C ILE A 67 9.51 -8.77 11.99
N ILE A 68 10.68 -8.16 11.89
CA ILE A 68 10.99 -6.93 12.64
C ILE A 68 10.02 -5.85 12.15
N CYS A 69 9.24 -5.27 13.06
CA CYS A 69 8.28 -4.23 12.69
C CYS A 69 8.35 -2.99 13.59
N TYR A 70 8.35 -1.82 12.96
CA TYR A 70 8.18 -0.53 13.59
C TYR A 70 6.78 0.01 13.28
N LEU A 71 6.03 0.35 14.31
CA LEU A 71 4.78 1.08 14.17
C LEU A 71 5.07 2.58 14.31
N LEU A 72 4.68 3.38 13.31
CA LEU A 72 4.76 4.84 13.43
C LEU A 72 3.85 5.32 14.57
N GLY A 73 4.36 6.24 15.39
CA GLY A 73 3.58 6.94 16.40
C GLY A 73 2.87 8.18 15.83
N GLY A 74 1.86 8.68 16.55
CA GLY A 74 1.10 9.87 16.14
C GLY A 74 -0.38 9.77 16.44
N GLN A 75 -1.19 10.50 15.68
CA GLN A 75 -2.64 10.51 15.86
C GLN A 75 -3.27 9.28 15.21
N MET A 76 -4.08 8.53 15.96
CA MET A 76 -4.88 7.45 15.39
C MET A 76 -6.17 8.03 14.79
N LYS A 77 -6.36 7.86 13.49
CA LYS A 77 -7.60 8.22 12.82
C LYS A 77 -8.68 7.18 13.14
N SER A 78 -9.80 7.61 13.72
CA SER A 78 -10.85 6.69 14.19
C SER A 78 -11.51 5.87 13.06
N THR A 79 -11.63 6.44 11.87
CA THR A 79 -12.35 5.81 10.75
C THR A 79 -11.54 4.75 10.02
N THR A 80 -10.25 5.01 9.77
CA THR A 80 -9.35 4.08 9.06
C THR A 80 -8.47 3.28 10.01
N LYS A 81 -8.39 3.68 11.28
CA LYS A 81 -7.46 3.16 12.31
C LYS A 81 -6.00 3.29 11.89
N ALA A 82 -5.68 4.14 10.92
CA ALA A 82 -4.33 4.49 10.52
C ALA A 82 -3.72 5.52 11.49
N VAL A 83 -2.41 5.45 11.68
CA VAL A 83 -1.65 6.51 12.35
C VAL A 83 -1.28 7.57 11.32
N ILE A 84 -1.60 8.83 11.63
CA ILE A 84 -1.42 9.99 10.76
C ILE A 84 -0.91 11.19 11.58
N GLY A 85 -0.85 12.36 10.93
CA GLY A 85 -0.47 13.63 11.54
C GLY A 85 1.03 13.90 11.57
N SER A 86 1.38 15.05 12.14
CA SER A 86 2.74 15.60 12.14
C SER A 86 3.77 14.67 12.79
N LEU A 87 3.42 14.00 13.89
CA LEU A 87 4.31 13.06 14.57
C LEU A 87 4.65 11.84 13.69
N ALA A 88 3.66 11.31 12.96
CA ALA A 88 3.88 10.21 12.03
C ALA A 88 4.80 10.63 10.87
N LEU A 89 4.58 11.84 10.34
CA LEU A 89 5.42 12.43 9.30
C LEU A 89 6.85 12.72 9.77
N GLN A 90 7.04 13.12 11.02
CA GLN A 90 8.37 13.29 11.59
C GLN A 90 9.07 11.94 11.80
N ALA A 91 8.35 10.96 12.34
CA ALA A 91 8.89 9.63 12.60
C ALA A 91 9.29 8.91 11.30
N ILE A 92 8.46 8.99 10.24
CA ILE A 92 8.77 8.30 8.98
C ILE A 92 10.08 8.78 8.34
N ASN A 93 10.50 10.03 8.59
CA ASN A 93 11.76 10.60 8.07
C ASN A 93 13.02 9.91 8.60
N LEU A 94 12.92 9.19 9.71
CA LEU A 94 14.03 8.43 10.31
C LEU A 94 14.35 7.15 9.53
N PHE A 95 13.49 6.76 8.57
CA PHE A 95 13.60 5.51 7.83
C PHE A 95 13.87 5.75 6.35
N ARG A 96 14.40 4.73 5.68
CA ARG A 96 14.53 4.62 4.22
C ARG A 96 14.03 3.26 3.80
N PHE A 97 13.41 3.18 2.63
CA PHE A 97 12.77 1.95 2.17
C PHE A 97 13.36 1.50 0.84
N ASP A 98 13.62 0.20 0.72
CA ASP A 98 13.85 -0.42 -0.59
C ASP A 98 12.54 -0.43 -1.38
N THR A 99 11.44 -0.76 -0.70
CA THR A 99 10.11 -0.81 -1.32
C THR A 99 9.01 -0.25 -0.42
N ALA A 100 8.15 0.62 -0.94
CA ALA A 100 6.90 1.01 -0.31
C ALA A 100 5.69 0.35 -0.99
N PHE A 101 4.78 -0.23 -0.19
CA PHE A 101 3.49 -0.74 -0.66
C PHE A 101 2.38 0.13 -0.11
N ILE A 102 1.69 0.83 -1.02
CA ILE A 102 0.73 1.89 -0.68
C ILE A 102 -0.65 1.54 -1.24
N GLY A 103 -1.68 1.69 -0.40
CA GLY A 103 -3.07 1.59 -0.83
C GLY A 103 -3.61 2.95 -1.31
N VAL A 104 -4.61 2.93 -2.19
CA VAL A 104 -5.22 4.15 -2.76
C VAL A 104 -6.74 4.03 -2.80
N ASN A 105 -7.42 5.17 -2.98
CA ASN A 105 -8.87 5.23 -3.16
C ASN A 105 -9.27 5.65 -4.58
N GLY A 106 -8.33 6.17 -5.36
CA GLY A 106 -8.52 6.48 -6.77
C GLY A 106 -7.22 6.43 -7.55
N ILE A 107 -7.32 5.99 -8.80
CA ILE A 107 -6.26 5.89 -9.79
C ILE A 107 -6.80 6.51 -11.08
N ASP A 108 -6.20 7.63 -11.48
CA ASP A 108 -6.62 8.38 -12.65
C ASP A 108 -5.40 8.75 -13.52
N PRO A 109 -5.47 8.64 -14.86
CA PRO A 109 -4.37 9.00 -15.74
C PRO A 109 -3.86 10.44 -15.59
N SER A 110 -4.73 11.38 -15.23
CA SER A 110 -4.41 12.81 -15.12
C SER A 110 -4.11 13.24 -13.69
N MET A 111 -4.88 12.75 -12.72
CA MET A 111 -4.77 13.13 -11.31
C MET A 111 -3.77 12.25 -10.54
N GLY A 112 -3.34 11.14 -11.12
CA GLY A 112 -2.43 10.18 -10.50
C GLY A 112 -3.14 9.36 -9.43
N TYR A 113 -2.44 9.13 -8.31
CA TYR A 113 -2.97 8.38 -7.18
C TYR A 113 -3.63 9.31 -6.18
N THR A 114 -4.83 8.96 -5.71
CA THR A 114 -5.62 9.82 -4.82
C THR A 114 -6.19 9.08 -3.60
N THR A 115 -6.42 9.83 -2.52
CA THR A 115 -7.02 9.36 -1.25
C THR A 115 -7.88 10.48 -0.65
N PRO A 116 -8.90 10.21 0.19
CA PRO A 116 -9.85 11.24 0.60
C PRO A 116 -9.33 12.19 1.69
N ASP A 117 -8.19 11.88 2.31
CA ASP A 117 -7.71 12.58 3.50
C ASP A 117 -6.32 13.22 3.27
N PRO A 118 -6.14 14.52 3.57
CA PRO A 118 -4.88 15.21 3.36
C PRO A 118 -3.71 14.65 4.20
N GLU A 119 -3.95 14.20 5.43
CA GLU A 119 -2.88 13.67 6.28
C GLU A 119 -2.46 12.27 5.83
N GLU A 120 -3.42 11.43 5.39
CA GLU A 120 -3.10 10.16 4.75
C GLU A 120 -2.33 10.40 3.44
N ALA A 121 -2.75 11.37 2.62
CA ALA A 121 -2.06 11.72 1.39
C ALA A 121 -0.62 12.17 1.65
N ALA A 122 -0.41 13.02 2.67
CA ALA A 122 0.92 13.51 3.05
C ALA A 122 1.83 12.37 3.50
N LEU A 123 1.33 11.46 4.34
CA LEU A 123 2.14 10.34 4.84
C LEU A 123 2.47 9.33 3.72
N LYS A 124 1.51 9.01 2.85
CA LYS A 124 1.74 8.13 1.69
C LYS A 124 2.72 8.74 0.70
N ARG A 125 2.58 10.03 0.39
CA ARG A 125 3.55 10.77 -0.44
C ARG A 125 4.94 10.71 0.17
N ARG A 126 5.04 10.94 1.48
CA ARG A 126 6.35 10.88 2.15
C ARG A 126 6.96 9.48 2.14
N ALA A 127 6.16 8.44 2.33
CA ALA A 127 6.62 7.06 2.22
C ALA A 127 7.13 6.74 0.81
N HIS A 128 6.47 7.26 -0.22
CA HIS A 128 6.91 7.17 -1.61
C HIS A 128 8.27 7.87 -1.82
N ASP A 129 8.43 9.12 -1.37
CA ASP A 129 9.68 9.88 -1.52
C ASP A 129 10.89 9.20 -0.83
N LEU A 130 10.62 8.42 0.21
CA LEU A 130 11.64 7.72 1.01
C LEU A 130 11.95 6.32 0.48
N ALA A 131 11.24 5.86 -0.56
CA ALA A 131 11.37 4.53 -1.12
C ALA A 131 12.10 4.53 -2.46
N GLN A 132 13.01 3.56 -2.67
CA GLN A 132 13.64 3.35 -3.97
C GLN A 132 12.65 2.85 -5.02
N ARG A 133 11.61 2.12 -4.58
CA ARG A 133 10.54 1.62 -5.43
C ARG A 133 9.20 1.71 -4.72
N THR A 134 8.17 2.10 -5.45
CA THR A 134 6.81 2.13 -4.93
C THR A 134 5.88 1.23 -5.73
N TYR A 135 5.13 0.40 -5.01
CA TYR A 135 4.02 -0.38 -5.54
C TYR A 135 2.70 0.13 -4.98
N ILE A 136 1.76 0.43 -5.88
CA ILE A 136 0.37 0.66 -5.52
C ILE A 136 -0.35 -0.68 -5.50
N VAL A 137 -0.92 -1.04 -4.35
CA VAL A 137 -1.65 -2.31 -4.16
C VAL A 137 -3.13 -2.05 -4.05
N SER A 138 -3.85 -2.21 -5.16
CA SER A 138 -5.27 -1.90 -5.25
C SER A 138 -6.02 -2.90 -6.11
N ASP A 139 -7.27 -3.17 -5.77
CA ASP A 139 -8.18 -3.80 -6.72
C ASP A 139 -8.56 -2.83 -7.85
N SER A 140 -9.04 -3.41 -8.94
CA SER A 140 -9.48 -2.76 -10.17
C SER A 140 -10.62 -1.76 -9.99
N SER A 141 -11.39 -1.82 -8.89
CA SER A 141 -12.49 -0.90 -8.65
C SER A 141 -12.05 0.54 -8.35
N LYS A 142 -10.74 0.77 -8.19
CA LYS A 142 -10.17 2.11 -7.92
C LYS A 142 -9.66 2.82 -9.16
N PHE A 143 -9.73 2.19 -10.33
CA PHE A 143 -9.41 2.84 -11.61
C PHE A 143 -10.54 3.77 -12.04
N SER A 144 -10.20 4.90 -12.67
CA SER A 144 -11.12 5.97 -13.06
C SER A 144 -11.87 6.64 -11.90
N GLU A 145 -11.39 6.41 -10.67
CA GLU A 145 -11.91 7.06 -9.47
C GLU A 145 -10.95 8.18 -9.06
N ILE A 146 -11.51 9.30 -8.61
CA ILE A 146 -10.76 10.45 -8.10
C ILE A 146 -11.24 10.74 -6.69
N SER A 147 -10.31 10.68 -5.73
CA SER A 147 -10.52 11.14 -4.35
C SER A 147 -9.96 12.54 -4.14
N PHE A 148 -10.39 13.17 -3.05
CA PHE A 148 -10.15 14.59 -2.75
C PHE A 148 -8.68 15.02 -2.78
N CYS A 149 -7.75 14.18 -2.32
CA CYS A 149 -6.34 14.54 -2.19
C CYS A 149 -5.45 13.72 -3.13
N LYS A 150 -4.58 14.40 -3.88
CA LYS A 150 -3.52 13.78 -4.67
C LYS A 150 -2.37 13.31 -3.79
N ILE A 151 -1.85 12.12 -4.07
CA ILE A 151 -0.69 11.52 -3.42
C ILE A 151 0.58 11.74 -4.25
N PHE A 152 0.62 11.32 -5.52
CA PHE A 152 1.72 11.55 -6.48
C PHE A 152 1.27 11.12 -7.90
N ASP A 153 2.10 11.36 -8.92
CA ASP A 153 1.75 11.14 -10.32
C ASP A 153 1.73 9.64 -10.68
N LEU A 154 0.91 9.29 -11.68
CA LEU A 154 0.71 7.90 -12.10
C LEU A 154 2.02 7.19 -12.46
N ALA A 155 2.92 7.91 -13.15
CA ALA A 155 4.19 7.39 -13.66
C ALA A 155 5.22 7.05 -12.57
N GLU A 156 5.01 7.50 -11.34
CA GLU A 156 5.98 7.38 -10.25
C GLU A 156 5.90 6.02 -9.51
N ALA A 157 4.91 5.18 -9.83
CA ALA A 157 4.76 3.87 -9.19
C ALA A 157 4.24 2.78 -10.12
N ILE A 158 4.46 1.52 -9.71
CA ILE A 158 3.95 0.33 -10.39
C ILE A 158 2.67 -0.14 -9.71
N ILE A 159 1.59 -0.33 -10.47
CA ILE A 159 0.32 -0.83 -9.95
C ILE A 159 0.32 -2.37 -9.94
N ILE A 160 -0.08 -2.94 -8.80
CA ILE A 160 -0.40 -4.36 -8.66
C ILE A 160 -1.91 -4.45 -8.43
N THR A 161 -2.61 -5.08 -9.37
CA THR A 161 -4.07 -5.19 -9.38
C THR A 161 -4.57 -6.57 -9.82
N ASP A 162 -5.84 -6.87 -9.58
CA ASP A 162 -6.44 -8.18 -9.87
C ASP A 162 -6.70 -8.35 -11.38
N HIS A 163 -7.08 -7.27 -12.06
CA HIS A 163 -7.10 -7.19 -13.51
C HIS A 163 -6.91 -5.74 -13.94
N LEU A 164 -6.30 -5.53 -15.12
CA LEU A 164 -6.28 -4.20 -15.71
C LEU A 164 -7.59 -3.98 -16.47
N PRO A 165 -8.41 -2.98 -16.09
CA PRO A 165 -9.59 -2.60 -16.87
C PRO A 165 -9.17 -2.03 -18.24
N ASP A 166 -10.05 -2.19 -19.23
CA ASP A 166 -9.84 -1.67 -20.59
C ASP A 166 -10.07 -0.16 -20.60
N LEU A 167 -9.02 0.59 -20.26
CA LEU A 167 -9.04 2.04 -20.10
C LEU A 167 -7.83 2.66 -20.81
N ASP A 168 -8.08 3.77 -21.49
CA ASP A 168 -7.02 4.57 -22.09
C ASP A 168 -6.07 5.13 -21.01
N GLY A 169 -4.77 5.14 -21.32
CA GLY A 169 -3.73 5.67 -20.44
C GLY A 169 -3.05 4.65 -19.53
N PHE A 170 -3.52 3.40 -19.49
CA PHE A 170 -2.85 2.32 -18.74
C PHE A 170 -2.17 1.33 -19.68
N LYS A 171 -0.94 0.92 -19.34
CA LYS A 171 -0.18 -0.11 -20.08
C LYS A 171 0.19 -1.25 -19.16
N VAL A 172 -0.13 -2.49 -19.57
CA VAL A 172 0.36 -3.69 -18.89
C VAL A 172 1.87 -3.82 -19.15
N THR A 173 2.67 -3.72 -18.10
CA THR A 173 4.13 -3.92 -18.17
C THR A 173 4.55 -5.34 -17.78
N GLU A 174 3.74 -6.05 -17.00
CA GLU A 174 3.99 -7.45 -16.59
C GLU A 174 2.64 -8.17 -16.36
N LYS A 175 2.44 -9.35 -16.97
CA LYS A 175 1.24 -10.19 -16.76
C LYS A 175 1.66 -11.56 -16.23
N ARG A 176 1.33 -11.86 -14.97
CA ARG A 176 1.48 -13.23 -14.44
C ARG A 176 0.22 -14.03 -14.71
N ARG A 177 0.34 -15.18 -15.37
CA ARG A 177 -0.73 -16.18 -15.42
C ARG A 177 -0.94 -16.70 -13.99
N SER A 178 -2.19 -16.74 -13.54
CA SER A 178 -2.57 -17.46 -12.32
C SER A 178 -2.12 -18.92 -12.47
N MET A 179 -1.21 -19.37 -11.59
CA MET A 179 -0.99 -20.80 -11.35
C MET A 179 -2.16 -21.36 -10.56
#